data_AF-A0A378LCJ9-F1
#
_entry.id   AF-A0A378LCJ9-F1
#
_cell.length_a   1.000
_cell.length_b   1.000
_cell.length_c   1.000
_cell.angle_alpha   90.00
_cell.angle_beta   90.00
_cell.angle_gamma   90.00
#
_symmetry.space_group_name_H-M   'P 1'
#
loop_
_entity.id
_entity.type
_entity.pdbx_description
1 polymer ?
#
loop_
_entity_poly.entity_id
_entity_poly.type
_entity_poly.pdbx_seq_one_letter_code
_entity_poly.pdbx_strand_id
1 'polypeptide(L)'
;MKNTAFTLITENHYTKDYALKKSLNSDSSMEVAKRILAEVMIFRRVPEAVSLCGRGCSKCASPHLPNIISAVKKSEPVTFILPAFPGKSPNPEKVLGPLPDHAERLSLIFLGTLCQKIKEFYTPGIKIILCSDGRVFSDVIGMQESNVTAYHVELDRLIKEMSLSDISIFNLDYFYKGLHYTQMRDELMKSYGQSLEFLKLKVRNGAKPSASSEEQEANRMYSGITRFLFEDAMHAGQTKSRSAIQKESRAKAYEVIRRSNAWSTLIFEHFPGAVRLSIHPQTCGSKKLGVRLIGNESWMTPWHGVAVESKKGYVLLKRSEAEALGAKLIYSADGRHSHYQLMAEV
;
A
#
# COMPACT_ATOMS: atom_id res chain seq x y z
N MET A 1 63.42 -24.01 28.26
CA MET A 1 62.32 -24.44 27.36
C MET A 1 62.34 -23.51 26.16
N LYS A 2 62.31 -24.11 24.95
CA LYS A 2 62.61 -23.58 23.61
C LYS A 2 61.88 -22.25 23.27
N ASN A 3 62.61 -21.18 22.92
CA ASN A 3 63.00 -20.67 21.57
C ASN A 3 61.87 -19.90 20.83
N THR A 4 61.93 -18.56 20.68
CA THR A 4 62.53 -17.76 19.56
C THR A 4 61.92 -18.05 18.18
N ALA A 5 61.71 -17.16 17.21
CA ALA A 5 61.82 -15.71 17.00
C ALA A 5 61.39 -15.44 15.52
N PHE A 6 61.10 -14.18 15.19
CA PHE A 6 61.36 -13.47 13.90
C PHE A 6 60.91 -14.06 12.53
N THR A 7 60.00 -13.42 11.77
CA THR A 7 60.13 -12.30 10.79
C THR A 7 60.65 -12.69 9.38
N LEU A 8 59.99 -12.08 8.36
CA LEU A 8 60.38 -11.85 6.94
C LEU A 8 60.02 -12.99 5.96
N ILE A 9 59.66 -12.80 4.67
CA ILE A 9 59.27 -11.70 3.77
C ILE A 9 58.74 -12.43 2.49
N THR A 10 57.75 -11.83 1.80
CA THR A 10 57.32 -12.00 0.39
C THR A 10 57.40 -13.36 -0.30
N GLU A 11 56.29 -13.79 -0.90
CA GLU A 11 56.24 -13.95 -2.36
C GLU A 11 54.80 -14.02 -2.91
N ASN A 12 54.67 -13.46 -4.11
CA ASN A 12 53.47 -13.26 -4.88
C ASN A 12 52.66 -14.54 -5.11
N HIS A 13 51.36 -14.48 -4.84
CA HIS A 13 50.41 -15.11 -5.75
C HIS A 13 49.23 -14.16 -6.01
N TYR A 14 49.26 -13.58 -7.20
CA TYR A 14 48.10 -13.08 -7.91
C TYR A 14 47.00 -14.15 -7.91
N THR A 15 46.02 -14.04 -7.02
CA THR A 15 44.69 -14.59 -7.27
C THR A 15 43.80 -13.42 -7.68
N LYS A 16 43.60 -13.31 -9.00
CA LYS A 16 42.54 -12.51 -9.60
C LYS A 16 41.26 -12.78 -8.81
N ASP A 17 40.76 -11.74 -8.15
CA ASP A 17 39.42 -11.67 -7.60
C ASP A 17 38.44 -11.75 -8.78
N TYR A 18 38.21 -12.98 -9.25
CA TYR A 18 37.15 -13.29 -10.18
C TYR A 18 35.87 -13.17 -9.36
N ALA A 19 35.31 -11.97 -9.36
CA ALA A 19 33.93 -11.73 -8.98
C ALA A 19 33.04 -12.62 -9.87
N LEU A 20 32.79 -13.83 -9.39
CA LEU A 20 31.83 -14.77 -9.94
C LEU A 20 30.43 -14.17 -9.75
N LYS A 21 30.06 -13.26 -10.66
CA LYS A 21 28.65 -13.05 -11.02
C LYS A 21 28.16 -14.36 -11.63
N LYS A 22 27.77 -15.30 -10.78
CA LYS A 22 27.11 -16.53 -11.18
C LYS A 22 25.75 -16.13 -11.73
N SER A 23 25.67 -15.91 -13.03
CA SER A 23 24.42 -15.81 -13.77
C SER A 23 23.56 -17.02 -13.36
N LEU A 24 22.45 -16.76 -12.67
CA LEU A 24 21.47 -17.80 -12.34
C LEU A 24 20.97 -18.38 -13.67
N ASN A 25 21.09 -19.71 -13.85
CA ASN A 25 20.50 -20.37 -15.01
C ASN A 25 18.98 -20.08 -15.07
N SER A 26 18.37 -20.13 -16.25
CA SER A 26 16.96 -19.73 -16.47
C SER A 26 15.98 -20.42 -15.50
N ASP A 27 16.22 -21.70 -15.22
CA ASP A 27 15.39 -22.52 -14.33
C ASP A 27 15.52 -22.09 -12.86
N SER A 28 16.72 -21.67 -12.46
CA SER A 28 16.97 -21.15 -11.11
C SER A 28 16.35 -19.77 -10.91
N SER A 29 16.41 -18.90 -11.93
CA SER A 29 15.76 -17.58 -11.89
C SER A 29 14.24 -17.69 -11.78
N MET A 30 13.64 -18.65 -12.49
CA MET A 30 12.21 -18.93 -12.42
C MET A 30 11.80 -19.40 -11.01
N GLU A 31 12.57 -20.29 -10.39
CA GLU A 31 12.26 -20.80 -9.06
C GLU A 31 12.34 -19.72 -7.99
N VAL A 32 13.37 -18.89 -8.04
CA VAL A 32 13.49 -17.71 -7.15
C VAL A 32 12.31 -16.76 -7.35
N ALA A 33 11.93 -16.46 -8.60
CA ALA A 33 10.80 -15.58 -8.88
C ALA A 33 9.46 -16.13 -8.35
N LYS A 34 9.23 -17.43 -8.49
CA LYS A 34 8.05 -18.11 -7.92
C LYS A 34 8.06 -18.03 -6.39
N ARG A 35 9.21 -18.25 -5.75
CA ARG A 35 9.34 -18.16 -4.29
C ARG A 35 9.09 -16.73 -3.78
N ILE A 36 9.63 -15.71 -4.45
CA ILE A 36 9.34 -14.30 -4.15
C ILE A 36 7.83 -14.04 -4.20
N LEU A 37 7.18 -14.44 -5.30
CA LEU A 37 5.74 -14.22 -5.44
C LEU A 37 4.92 -14.99 -4.41
N ALA A 38 5.33 -16.21 -4.05
CA ALA A 38 4.67 -17.02 -3.04
C ALA A 38 4.67 -16.32 -1.67
N GLU A 39 5.79 -15.72 -1.25
CA GLU A 39 5.87 -14.94 0.00
C GLU A 39 4.87 -13.78 0.02
N VAL A 40 4.73 -13.05 -1.09
CA VAL A 40 3.75 -11.95 -1.19
C VAL A 40 2.31 -12.49 -1.17
N MET A 41 2.06 -13.62 -1.83
CA MET A 41 0.74 -14.25 -1.95
C MET A 41 0.20 -14.79 -0.60
N ILE A 42 1.04 -15.02 0.41
CA ILE A 42 0.60 -15.35 1.78
C ILE A 42 -0.33 -14.26 2.34
N PHE A 43 -0.11 -13.01 1.92
CA PHE A 43 -0.80 -11.84 2.46
C PHE A 43 -1.92 -11.35 1.56
N ARG A 44 -2.31 -12.13 0.55
CA ARG A 44 -3.26 -11.72 -0.47
C ARG A 44 -4.64 -11.40 0.09
N ARG A 45 -5.26 -10.34 -0.41
CA ARG A 45 -6.69 -9.99 -0.23
C ARG A 45 -7.52 -10.43 -1.45
N VAL A 46 -8.56 -11.21 -1.21
CA VAL A 46 -9.52 -11.68 -2.23
C VAL A 46 -10.96 -11.31 -1.83
N PRO A 47 -11.87 -11.04 -2.77
CA PRO A 47 -13.28 -10.83 -2.46
C PRO A 47 -13.93 -12.11 -1.88
N GLU A 48 -14.82 -11.96 -0.89
CA GLU A 48 -15.52 -13.09 -0.23
C GLU A 48 -16.35 -13.96 -1.20
N ALA A 49 -16.86 -13.37 -2.28
CA ALA A 49 -17.82 -14.01 -3.18
C ALA A 49 -17.21 -14.85 -4.33
N VAL A 50 -15.87 -15.03 -4.38
CA VAL A 50 -15.20 -15.73 -5.50
C VAL A 50 -14.50 -16.99 -4.99
N SER A 51 -14.79 -18.13 -5.63
CA SER A 51 -14.20 -19.43 -5.25
C SER A 51 -12.66 -19.37 -5.27
N LEU A 52 -12.07 -19.89 -4.19
CA LEU A 52 -10.68 -19.65 -3.80
C LEU A 52 -9.70 -20.32 -4.79
N CYS A 53 -9.08 -19.51 -5.62
CA CYS A 53 -7.80 -19.89 -6.21
C CYS A 53 -6.76 -20.00 -5.08
N GLY A 54 -6.13 -21.18 -4.94
CA GLY A 54 -5.08 -21.38 -3.92
C GLY A 54 -3.83 -20.53 -4.16
N ARG A 55 -2.91 -20.52 -3.18
CA ARG A 55 -1.65 -19.74 -3.21
C ARG A 55 -0.78 -20.01 -4.46
N GLY A 56 -0.86 -21.20 -5.04
CA GLY A 56 -0.15 -21.60 -6.25
C GLY A 56 -0.89 -21.38 -7.57
N CYS A 57 -1.95 -20.56 -7.60
CA CYS A 57 -2.75 -20.38 -8.81
C CYS A 57 -1.95 -19.73 -9.96
N SER A 58 -1.77 -20.48 -11.05
CA SER A 58 -1.06 -20.01 -12.25
C SER A 58 -1.68 -18.76 -12.87
N LYS A 59 -3.02 -18.67 -12.89
CA LYS A 59 -3.74 -17.47 -13.38
C LYS A 59 -3.41 -16.24 -12.56
N CYS A 60 -3.27 -16.38 -11.23
CA CYS A 60 -2.91 -15.25 -10.36
C CYS A 60 -1.43 -14.90 -10.43
N ALA A 61 -0.58 -15.88 -10.74
CA ALA A 61 0.85 -15.66 -10.86
C ALA A 61 1.26 -15.01 -12.19
N SER A 62 0.58 -15.39 -13.27
CA SER A 62 0.89 -14.99 -14.65
C SER A 62 1.06 -13.47 -14.86
N PRO A 63 0.20 -12.58 -14.31
CA PRO A 63 0.36 -11.14 -14.52
C PRO A 63 1.60 -10.54 -13.84
N HIS A 64 2.20 -11.23 -12.87
CA HIS A 64 3.25 -10.68 -12.01
C HIS A 64 4.62 -11.31 -12.28
N LEU A 65 4.66 -12.62 -12.57
CA LEU A 65 5.89 -13.37 -12.76
C LEU A 65 6.84 -12.77 -13.82
N PRO A 66 6.40 -12.28 -14.99
CA PRO A 66 7.31 -11.73 -15.99
C PRO A 66 8.22 -10.62 -15.45
N ASN A 67 7.66 -9.68 -14.68
CA ASN A 67 8.41 -8.57 -14.09
C ASN A 67 9.38 -9.07 -13.01
N ILE A 68 8.96 -10.03 -12.19
CA ILE A 68 9.80 -10.64 -11.14
C ILE A 68 10.98 -11.40 -11.78
N ILE A 69 10.70 -12.24 -12.79
CA ILE A 69 11.72 -13.02 -13.51
C ILE A 69 12.73 -12.07 -14.17
N SER A 70 12.26 -10.99 -14.78
CA SER A 70 13.12 -10.00 -15.43
C SER A 70 14.12 -9.39 -14.44
N ALA A 71 13.67 -8.96 -13.27
CA ALA A 71 14.54 -8.42 -12.22
C ALA A 71 15.51 -9.48 -11.65
N VAL A 72 15.02 -10.70 -11.39
CA VAL A 72 15.84 -11.81 -10.89
C VAL A 72 16.94 -12.20 -11.88
N LYS A 73 16.65 -12.28 -13.18
CA LYS A 73 17.66 -12.55 -14.22
C LYS A 73 18.76 -11.49 -14.26
N LYS A 74 18.43 -10.25 -13.92
CA LYS A 74 19.38 -9.12 -13.83
C LYS A 74 20.10 -9.05 -12.48
N SER A 75 19.74 -9.90 -11.52
CA SER A 75 20.21 -9.83 -10.12
C SER A 75 19.91 -8.46 -9.49
N GLU A 76 18.77 -7.87 -9.83
CA GLU A 76 18.30 -6.58 -9.33
C GLU A 76 17.16 -6.75 -8.30
N PRO A 77 16.99 -5.83 -7.34
CA PRO A 77 15.84 -5.86 -6.45
C PRO A 77 14.52 -5.86 -7.24
N VAL A 78 13.58 -6.73 -6.88
CA VAL A 78 12.26 -6.72 -7.50
C VAL A 78 11.48 -5.52 -6.97
N THR A 79 11.01 -4.65 -7.87
CA THR A 79 10.27 -3.45 -7.46
C THR A 79 8.78 -3.75 -7.35
N PHE A 80 8.18 -3.39 -6.23
CA PHE A 80 6.75 -3.39 -5.99
C PHE A 80 6.27 -1.96 -5.79
N ILE A 81 5.14 -1.60 -6.41
CA ILE A 81 4.49 -0.29 -6.23
C ILE A 81 3.14 -0.48 -5.54
N LEU A 82 2.87 0.33 -4.52
CA LEU A 82 1.68 0.22 -3.68
C LEU A 82 1.03 1.60 -3.47
N PRO A 83 -0.09 1.91 -4.14
CA PRO A 83 -0.92 3.07 -3.80
C PRO A 83 -1.57 2.85 -2.45
N ALA A 84 -1.14 3.65 -1.48
CA ALA A 84 -1.51 3.55 -0.09
C ALA A 84 -0.98 4.77 0.67
N PHE A 85 -1.38 4.90 1.93
CA PHE A 85 -0.91 5.95 2.84
C PHE A 85 -1.16 7.38 2.31
N PRO A 86 -2.41 7.74 1.92
CA PRO A 86 -2.73 9.08 1.42
C PRO A 86 -2.62 10.17 2.51
N GLY A 87 -2.96 9.82 3.74
CA GLY A 87 -3.29 10.75 4.81
C GLY A 87 -4.41 10.15 5.66
N LYS A 88 -4.53 10.56 6.93
CA LYS A 88 -5.61 10.11 7.82
C LYS A 88 -6.98 10.63 7.35
N SER A 89 -8.02 9.84 7.57
CA SER A 89 -9.41 10.24 7.35
C SER A 89 -9.70 11.61 7.99
N PRO A 90 -10.45 12.51 7.31
CA PRO A 90 -10.86 13.77 7.91
C PRO A 90 -11.92 13.59 9.02
N ASN A 91 -12.49 12.39 9.17
CA ASN A 91 -13.47 12.11 10.22
C ASN A 91 -12.75 11.86 11.56
N PRO A 92 -12.90 12.75 12.57
CA PRO A 92 -12.23 12.61 13.87
C PRO A 92 -12.75 11.43 14.70
N GLU A 93 -13.91 10.86 14.37
CA GLU A 93 -14.44 9.65 15.01
C GLU A 93 -13.78 8.37 14.49
N LYS A 94 -12.99 8.46 13.42
CA LYS A 94 -12.29 7.31 12.85
C LYS A 94 -10.84 7.21 13.30
N VAL A 95 -10.16 8.34 13.52
CA VAL A 95 -8.70 8.41 13.70
C VAL A 95 -8.31 9.25 14.93
N LEU A 96 -7.06 9.10 15.38
CA LEU A 96 -6.53 9.84 16.55
C LEU A 96 -6.10 11.28 16.24
N GLY A 97 -5.85 11.59 14.97
CA GLY A 97 -5.35 12.87 14.50
C GLY A 97 -4.96 12.80 13.02
N PRO A 98 -4.31 13.84 12.48
CA PRO A 98 -3.92 13.90 11.07
C PRO A 98 -2.61 13.16 10.74
N LEU A 99 -1.82 12.79 11.76
CA LEU A 99 -0.51 12.16 11.58
C LEU A 99 -0.60 10.63 11.60
N PRO A 100 0.36 9.91 10.97
CA PRO A 100 0.56 8.48 11.17
C PRO A 100 0.67 8.15 12.66
N ASP A 101 -0.01 7.08 13.07
CA ASP A 101 0.02 6.57 14.44
C ASP A 101 0.51 5.10 14.44
N HIS A 102 0.22 4.35 15.50
CA HIS A 102 0.69 2.97 15.61
C HIS A 102 0.12 2.08 14.50
N ALA A 103 -1.04 2.40 13.92
CA ALA A 103 -1.59 1.63 12.81
C ALA A 103 -0.66 1.65 11.60
N GLU A 104 -0.15 2.84 11.21
CA GLU A 104 0.85 2.95 10.14
C GLU A 104 2.16 2.27 10.51
N ARG A 105 2.63 2.41 11.77
CA ARG A 105 3.85 1.73 12.24
C ARG A 105 3.73 0.21 12.04
N LEU A 106 2.63 -0.40 12.48
CA LEU A 106 2.38 -1.84 12.30
C LEU A 106 2.43 -2.23 10.82
N SER A 107 1.87 -1.41 9.93
CA SER A 107 1.94 -1.66 8.49
C SER A 107 3.32 -1.54 7.90
N LEU A 108 4.10 -0.55 8.33
CA LEU A 108 5.49 -0.39 7.91
C LEU A 108 6.36 -1.55 8.40
N ILE A 109 6.20 -2.01 9.66
CA ILE A 109 6.86 -3.21 10.19
C ILE A 109 6.53 -4.42 9.33
N PHE A 110 5.25 -4.59 9.02
CA PHE A 110 4.77 -5.72 8.24
C PHE A 110 5.41 -5.76 6.83
N LEU A 111 5.39 -4.63 6.11
CA LEU A 111 6.02 -4.52 4.80
C LEU A 111 7.55 -4.68 4.88
N GLY A 112 8.19 -4.13 5.91
CA GLY A 112 9.62 -4.25 6.14
C GLY A 112 10.04 -5.70 6.40
N THR A 113 9.25 -6.43 7.20
CA THR A 113 9.46 -7.85 7.48
C THR A 113 9.39 -8.68 6.21
N LEU A 114 8.46 -8.37 5.30
CA LEU A 114 8.40 -9.01 3.99
C LEU A 114 9.67 -8.77 3.17
N CYS A 115 10.19 -7.53 3.16
CA CYS A 115 11.46 -7.23 2.49
C CYS A 115 12.63 -8.05 3.06
N GLN A 116 12.75 -8.13 4.38
CA GLN A 116 13.81 -8.89 5.05
C GLN A 116 13.71 -10.39 4.76
N LYS A 117 12.51 -10.99 4.86
CA LYS A 117 12.29 -12.41 4.56
C LYS A 117 12.70 -12.79 3.15
N ILE A 118 12.45 -11.92 2.16
CA ILE A 118 12.86 -12.21 0.78
C ILE A 118 14.38 -12.08 0.61
N LYS A 119 15.03 -11.14 1.32
CA LYS A 119 16.50 -11.00 1.32
C LYS A 119 17.24 -12.23 1.83
N GLU A 120 16.64 -13.01 2.73
CA GLU A 120 17.23 -14.26 3.25
C GLU A 120 17.55 -15.28 2.15
N PHE A 121 16.78 -15.30 1.05
CA PHE A 121 17.01 -16.25 -0.05
C PHE A 121 17.25 -15.59 -1.42
N TYR A 122 17.06 -14.28 -1.54
CA TYR A 122 17.37 -13.51 -2.73
C TYR A 122 18.07 -12.23 -2.31
N THR A 123 19.41 -12.22 -2.33
CA THR A 123 20.24 -11.13 -1.76
C THR A 123 19.88 -9.72 -2.25
N PRO A 124 19.57 -9.47 -3.55
CA PRO A 124 19.11 -8.14 -3.99
C PRO A 124 17.78 -7.73 -3.34
N GLY A 125 16.97 -8.69 -2.89
CA GLY A 125 15.74 -8.46 -2.17
C GLY A 125 14.62 -7.89 -3.03
N ILE A 126 13.71 -7.20 -2.37
CA ILE A 126 12.63 -6.43 -3.01
C ILE A 126 12.68 -4.99 -2.53
N LYS A 127 12.13 -4.08 -3.32
CA LYS A 127 11.85 -2.70 -2.92
C LYS A 127 10.34 -2.44 -3.00
N ILE A 128 9.79 -1.79 -1.99
CA ILE A 128 8.38 -1.39 -1.96
C ILE A 128 8.32 0.14 -2.02
N ILE A 129 7.71 0.65 -3.09
CA ILE A 129 7.48 2.07 -3.27
C ILE A 129 6.02 2.36 -2.91
N LEU A 130 5.82 3.10 -1.82
CA LEU A 130 4.53 3.60 -1.37
C LEU A 130 4.13 4.79 -2.27
N CYS A 131 3.29 4.52 -3.25
CA CYS A 131 2.78 5.52 -4.20
C CYS A 131 1.62 6.31 -3.57
N SER A 132 1.92 7.17 -2.60
CA SER A 132 0.90 7.92 -1.87
C SER A 132 0.04 8.78 -2.79
N ASP A 133 -1.26 8.62 -2.63
CA ASP A 133 -2.32 9.23 -3.41
C ASP A 133 -3.06 10.34 -2.64
N GLY A 134 -2.48 10.81 -1.53
CA GLY A 134 -3.05 11.89 -0.71
C GLY A 134 -3.30 13.17 -1.51
N ARG A 135 -2.26 13.61 -2.23
CA ARG A 135 -2.32 14.82 -3.07
C ARG A 135 -3.25 14.68 -4.27
N VAL A 136 -3.50 13.44 -4.70
CA VAL A 136 -4.41 13.11 -5.79
C VAL A 136 -5.86 13.37 -5.37
N PHE A 137 -6.19 13.15 -4.08
CA PHE A 137 -7.57 13.11 -3.61
C PHE A 137 -7.96 14.19 -2.61
N SER A 138 -7.00 14.91 -2.01
CA SER A 138 -7.21 15.78 -0.83
C SER A 138 -8.46 16.66 -0.90
N ASP A 139 -8.63 17.42 -1.97
CA ASP A 139 -9.78 18.28 -2.25
C ASP A 139 -11.12 17.52 -2.39
N VAL A 140 -11.15 16.37 -3.07
CA VAL A 140 -12.38 15.61 -3.30
C VAL A 140 -12.83 14.86 -2.03
N ILE A 141 -11.89 14.37 -1.22
CA ILE A 141 -12.19 13.65 0.01
C ILE A 141 -12.19 14.51 1.28
N GLY A 142 -11.88 15.80 1.16
CA GLY A 142 -11.97 16.76 2.26
C GLY A 142 -10.78 16.73 3.24
N MET A 143 -9.62 16.24 2.79
CA MET A 143 -8.38 16.37 3.56
C MET A 143 -7.74 17.73 3.33
N GLN A 144 -7.24 18.34 4.40
CA GLN A 144 -6.43 19.55 4.30
C GLN A 144 -5.07 19.23 3.68
N GLU A 145 -4.61 20.07 2.74
CA GLU A 145 -3.32 19.89 2.07
C GLU A 145 -2.13 19.92 3.02
N SER A 146 -2.23 20.71 4.10
CA SER A 146 -1.25 20.76 5.19
C SER A 146 -1.18 19.44 5.96
N ASN A 147 -2.33 18.80 6.21
CA ASN A 147 -2.40 17.50 6.88
C ASN A 147 -1.78 16.39 6.01
N VAL A 148 -2.02 16.42 4.69
CA VAL A 148 -1.38 15.47 3.74
C VAL A 148 0.14 15.63 3.78
N THR A 149 0.62 16.87 3.73
CA THR A 149 2.06 17.18 3.80
C THR A 149 2.67 16.71 5.13
N ALA A 150 2.04 17.04 6.25
CA ALA A 150 2.50 16.64 7.58
C ALA A 150 2.48 15.11 7.74
N TYR A 151 1.47 14.43 7.19
CA TYR A 151 1.38 12.98 7.20
C TYR A 151 2.54 12.34 6.42
N HIS A 152 2.89 12.86 5.24
CA HIS A 152 4.03 12.35 4.46
C HIS A 152 5.37 12.58 5.15
N VAL A 153 5.58 13.75 5.75
CA VAL A 153 6.81 14.06 6.50
C VAL A 153 6.97 13.09 7.67
N GLU A 154 5.89 12.86 8.43
CA GLU A 154 5.93 11.93 9.55
C GLU A 154 6.09 10.48 9.08
N LEU A 155 5.46 10.08 7.97
CA LEU A 155 5.62 8.73 7.41
C LEU A 155 7.06 8.45 6.97
N ASP A 156 7.71 9.42 6.33
CA ASP A 156 9.14 9.35 5.98
C ASP A 156 10.02 9.27 7.24
N ARG A 157 9.67 10.03 8.29
CA ARG A 157 10.33 9.97 9.60
C ARG A 157 10.22 8.57 10.21
N LEU A 158 9.03 7.94 10.17
CA LEU A 158 8.81 6.57 10.66
C LEU A 158 9.66 5.55 9.89
N ILE A 159 9.69 5.63 8.56
CA ILE A 159 10.50 4.72 7.72
C ILE A 159 11.99 4.80 8.10
N LYS A 160 12.50 6.02 8.34
CA LYS A 160 13.88 6.26 8.79
C LYS A 160 14.14 5.75 10.21
N GLU A 161 13.26 6.10 11.16
CA GLU A 161 13.34 5.67 12.58
C GLU A 161 13.41 4.15 12.69
N MET A 162 12.64 3.45 11.85
CA MET A 162 12.54 1.99 11.84
C MET A 162 13.58 1.31 10.93
N SER A 163 14.49 2.08 10.32
CA SER A 163 15.54 1.58 9.42
C SER A 163 15.03 0.74 8.24
N LEU A 164 13.88 1.12 7.66
CA LEU A 164 13.21 0.40 6.58
C LEU A 164 13.75 0.81 5.20
N SER A 165 15.03 0.52 4.93
CA SER A 165 15.75 0.98 3.73
C SER A 165 15.19 0.49 2.38
N ASP A 166 14.37 -0.56 2.40
CA ASP A 166 13.74 -1.14 1.20
C ASP A 166 12.35 -0.54 0.91
N ILE A 167 11.90 0.39 1.76
CA ILE A 167 10.63 1.09 1.60
C ILE A 167 10.92 2.55 1.29
N SER A 168 10.25 3.07 0.26
CA SER A 168 10.36 4.49 -0.13
C SER A 168 8.98 5.04 -0.47
N ILE A 169 8.86 6.37 -0.54
CA ILE A 169 7.60 7.05 -0.86
C ILE A 169 7.74 7.73 -2.22
N PHE A 170 6.68 7.64 -3.02
CA PHE A 170 6.49 8.39 -4.26
C PHE A 170 5.10 9.05 -4.22
N ASN A 171 4.99 10.32 -4.56
CA ASN A 171 3.74 11.08 -4.55
C ASN A 171 3.74 12.09 -5.72
N LEU A 172 2.64 12.82 -5.91
CA LEU A 172 2.54 13.84 -6.96
C LEU A 172 3.57 14.95 -6.80
N ASP A 173 3.91 15.35 -5.58
CA ASP A 173 4.89 16.40 -5.30
C ASP A 173 6.28 16.04 -5.87
N TYR A 174 6.65 14.74 -5.87
CA TYR A 174 7.88 14.26 -6.49
C TYR A 174 7.87 14.33 -8.02
N PHE A 175 6.71 14.13 -8.65
CA PHE A 175 6.59 14.08 -10.11
C PHE A 175 6.41 15.48 -10.71
N TYR A 176 5.51 16.29 -10.14
CA TYR A 176 5.19 17.65 -10.59
C TYR A 176 5.87 18.72 -9.72
N LYS A 177 7.19 18.63 -9.58
CA LYS A 177 7.98 19.54 -8.73
C LYS A 177 7.72 21.00 -9.09
N GLY A 178 7.43 21.81 -8.07
CA GLY A 178 7.24 23.26 -8.20
C GLY A 178 5.85 23.72 -8.65
N LEU A 179 4.93 22.81 -8.97
CA LEU A 179 3.53 23.17 -9.24
C LEU A 179 2.74 23.35 -7.94
N HIS A 180 1.68 24.17 -7.98
CA HIS A 180 0.69 24.20 -6.90
C HIS A 180 -0.17 22.93 -6.91
N TYR A 181 -0.73 22.53 -5.76
CA TYR A 181 -1.45 21.26 -5.61
C TYR A 181 -2.63 21.09 -6.59
N THR A 182 -3.40 22.14 -6.85
CA THR A 182 -4.47 22.13 -7.86
C THR A 182 -3.91 21.88 -9.27
N GLN A 183 -2.80 22.55 -9.63
CA GLN A 183 -2.18 22.39 -10.95
C GLN A 183 -1.62 20.97 -11.13
N MET A 184 -1.06 20.35 -10.08
CA MET A 184 -0.63 18.95 -10.14
C MET A 184 -1.78 18.00 -10.51
N ARG A 185 -2.97 18.24 -9.92
CA ARG A 185 -4.18 17.44 -10.21
C ARG A 185 -4.71 17.71 -11.62
N ASP A 186 -4.67 18.96 -12.06
CA ASP A 186 -5.10 19.34 -13.41
C ASP A 186 -4.21 18.69 -14.47
N GLU A 187 -2.88 18.73 -14.31
CA GLU A 187 -1.96 18.08 -15.23
C GLU A 187 -2.08 16.54 -15.19
N LEU A 188 -2.25 15.93 -14.00
CA LEU A 188 -2.55 14.50 -13.88
C LEU A 188 -3.80 14.13 -14.69
N MET A 189 -4.88 14.90 -14.54
CA MET A 189 -6.16 14.60 -15.18
C MET A 189 -6.16 14.92 -16.67
N LYS A 190 -5.39 15.93 -17.10
CA LYS A 190 -5.19 16.26 -18.51
C LYS A 190 -4.43 15.15 -19.24
N SER A 191 -3.38 14.59 -18.63
CA SER A 191 -2.57 13.54 -19.24
C SER A 191 -3.20 12.14 -19.15
N TYR A 192 -3.86 11.83 -18.03
CA TYR A 192 -4.25 10.44 -17.70
C TYR A 192 -5.73 10.27 -17.35
N GLY A 193 -6.49 11.37 -17.27
CA GLY A 193 -7.89 11.34 -16.85
C GLY A 193 -8.83 10.85 -17.95
N GLN A 194 -9.57 9.78 -17.66
CA GLN A 194 -10.71 9.39 -18.50
C GLN A 194 -11.89 10.36 -18.35
N SER A 195 -12.77 10.42 -19.34
CA SER A 195 -13.99 11.24 -19.25
C SER A 195 -14.96 10.71 -18.18
N LEU A 196 -15.71 11.62 -17.55
CA LEU A 196 -16.69 11.26 -16.52
C LEU A 196 -17.82 10.38 -17.10
N GLU A 197 -18.28 10.69 -18.31
CA GLU A 197 -19.36 9.95 -18.96
C GLU A 197 -18.96 8.50 -19.30
N PHE A 198 -17.72 8.29 -19.74
CA PHE A 198 -17.20 6.95 -19.96
C PHE A 198 -17.19 6.13 -18.66
N LEU A 199 -16.71 6.72 -17.56
CA LEU A 199 -16.72 6.03 -16.26
C LEU A 199 -18.14 5.73 -15.78
N LYS A 200 -19.08 6.68 -15.89
CA LYS A 200 -20.49 6.45 -15.52
C LYS A 200 -21.09 5.29 -16.30
N LEU A 201 -20.82 5.22 -17.60
CA LEU A 201 -21.27 4.12 -18.45
C LEU A 201 -20.69 2.78 -17.98
N LYS A 202 -19.38 2.73 -17.71
CA LYS A 202 -18.68 1.52 -17.22
C LYS A 202 -19.24 1.04 -15.88
N VAL A 203 -19.46 1.95 -14.93
CA VAL A 203 -20.06 1.66 -13.62
C VAL A 203 -21.50 1.15 -13.76
N ARG A 204 -22.32 1.78 -14.63
CA ARG A 204 -23.70 1.37 -14.87
C ARG A 204 -23.78 -0.02 -15.50
N ASN A 205 -22.92 -0.30 -16.47
CA ASN A 205 -22.87 -1.61 -17.11
C ASN A 205 -22.41 -2.70 -16.14
N GLY A 206 -21.51 -2.39 -15.21
CA GLY A 206 -20.98 -3.34 -14.23
C GLY A 206 -21.99 -4.00 -13.30
N ALA A 207 -23.20 -3.46 -13.18
CA ALA A 207 -24.29 -4.09 -12.43
C ALA A 207 -25.01 -5.20 -13.21
N LYS A 208 -24.74 -5.35 -14.51
CA LYS A 208 -25.42 -6.33 -15.38
C LYS A 208 -24.74 -7.70 -15.29
N PRO A 209 -25.48 -8.82 -15.40
CA PRO A 209 -24.89 -10.16 -15.42
C PRO A 209 -23.90 -10.39 -16.57
N SER A 210 -24.09 -9.70 -17.70
CA SER A 210 -23.22 -9.77 -18.89
C SER A 210 -22.02 -8.81 -18.85
N ALA A 211 -21.81 -8.10 -17.74
CA ALA A 211 -20.73 -7.14 -17.62
C ALA A 211 -19.36 -7.81 -17.75
N SER A 212 -18.43 -7.13 -18.43
CA SER A 212 -17.02 -7.53 -18.42
C SER A 212 -16.43 -7.44 -17.01
N SER A 213 -15.32 -8.15 -16.75
CA SER A 213 -14.65 -8.10 -15.45
C SER A 213 -14.23 -6.68 -15.03
N GLU A 214 -13.87 -5.83 -16.00
CA GLU A 214 -13.51 -4.44 -15.71
C GLU A 214 -14.72 -3.57 -15.36
N GLU A 215 -15.88 -3.81 -15.98
CA GLU A 215 -17.12 -3.12 -15.65
C GLU A 215 -17.61 -3.51 -14.26
N GLN A 216 -17.61 -4.81 -13.95
CA GLN A 216 -17.93 -5.33 -12.61
C GLN A 216 -17.02 -4.70 -11.54
N GLU A 217 -15.72 -4.61 -11.82
CA GLU A 217 -14.76 -3.97 -10.91
C GLU A 217 -15.05 -2.47 -10.74
N ALA A 218 -15.36 -1.75 -11.83
CA ALA A 218 -15.71 -0.33 -11.75
C ALA A 218 -16.97 -0.10 -10.88
N ASN A 219 -18.00 -0.95 -11.03
CA ASN A 219 -19.20 -0.90 -10.20
C ASN A 219 -18.91 -1.21 -8.72
N ARG A 220 -18.11 -2.23 -8.45
CA ARG A 220 -17.68 -2.60 -7.10
C ARG A 220 -16.92 -1.46 -6.43
N MET A 221 -15.96 -0.85 -7.15
CA MET A 221 -15.20 0.30 -6.67
C MET A 221 -16.11 1.51 -6.40
N TYR A 222 -17.06 1.80 -7.30
CA TYR A 222 -18.03 2.88 -7.10
C TYR A 222 -18.87 2.69 -5.84
N SER A 223 -19.38 1.48 -5.62
CA SER A 223 -20.18 1.15 -4.43
C SER A 223 -19.34 1.27 -3.15
N GLY A 224 -18.12 0.72 -3.16
CA GLY A 224 -17.20 0.77 -2.02
C GLY A 224 -16.76 2.19 -1.65
N ILE A 225 -16.36 2.98 -2.64
CA ILE A 225 -15.93 4.38 -2.45
C ILE A 225 -17.11 5.26 -2.03
N THR A 226 -18.30 5.05 -2.59
CA THR A 226 -19.50 5.80 -2.17
C THR A 226 -19.80 5.55 -0.69
N ARG A 227 -19.77 4.29 -0.23
CA ARG A 227 -19.95 3.94 1.18
C ARG A 227 -18.87 4.59 2.05
N PHE A 228 -17.62 4.50 1.62
CA PHE A 228 -16.49 5.08 2.33
C PHE A 228 -16.64 6.60 2.52
N LEU A 229 -16.91 7.34 1.44
CA LEU A 229 -17.10 8.79 1.48
C LEU A 229 -18.33 9.20 2.28
N PHE A 230 -19.36 8.35 2.29
CA PHE A 230 -20.55 8.57 3.11
C PHE A 230 -20.22 8.44 4.60
N GLU A 231 -19.48 7.40 5.00
CA GLU A 231 -19.03 7.23 6.39
C GLU A 231 -18.08 8.34 6.84
N ASP A 232 -17.17 8.80 5.99
CA ASP A 232 -16.27 9.91 6.32
C ASP A 232 -17.01 11.24 6.54
N ALA A 233 -18.10 11.47 5.81
CA ALA A 233 -18.92 12.66 5.96
C ALA A 233 -19.94 12.60 7.11
N MET A 234 -20.20 11.41 7.66
CA MET A 234 -21.12 11.19 8.78
C MET A 234 -20.37 11.25 10.11
N HIS A 235 -20.21 12.44 10.66
CA HIS A 235 -19.57 12.67 11.97
C HIS A 235 -20.34 13.70 12.81
N ALA A 236 -20.09 13.74 14.11
CA ALA A 236 -20.63 14.73 15.03
C ALA A 236 -20.30 16.16 14.57
N GLY A 237 -21.30 17.03 14.59
CA GLY A 237 -21.18 18.43 14.16
C GLY A 237 -21.40 18.68 12.67
N GLN A 238 -21.56 17.64 11.84
CA GLN A 238 -21.97 17.82 10.44
C GLN A 238 -23.45 18.27 10.36
N THR A 239 -23.80 19.19 9.46
CA THR A 239 -25.14 19.83 9.39
C THR A 239 -26.01 19.42 8.20
N LYS A 240 -25.47 18.71 7.21
CA LYS A 240 -26.18 18.28 6.01
C LYS A 240 -27.16 17.15 6.30
N SER A 241 -28.23 17.03 5.52
CA SER A 241 -29.10 15.87 5.63
C SER A 241 -28.39 14.59 5.16
N ARG A 242 -28.82 13.44 5.68
CA ARG A 242 -28.31 12.12 5.24
C ARG A 242 -28.42 11.92 3.72
N SER A 243 -29.52 12.40 3.11
CA SER A 243 -29.74 12.31 1.66
C SER A 243 -28.81 13.25 0.88
N ALA A 244 -28.51 14.44 1.40
CA ALA A 244 -27.55 15.36 0.80
C ALA A 244 -26.13 14.77 0.82
N ILE A 245 -25.70 14.20 1.95
CA ILE A 245 -24.42 13.49 2.04
C ILE A 245 -24.38 12.33 1.04
N GLN A 246 -25.41 11.50 1.00
CA GLN A 246 -25.47 10.37 0.07
C GLN A 246 -25.34 10.81 -1.40
N LYS A 247 -25.97 11.93 -1.78
CA LYS A 247 -25.87 12.52 -3.13
C LYS A 247 -24.45 13.02 -3.41
N GLU A 248 -23.83 13.73 -2.48
CA GLU A 248 -22.46 14.24 -2.62
C GLU A 248 -21.43 13.11 -2.69
N SER A 249 -21.53 12.09 -1.81
CA SER A 249 -20.64 10.93 -1.79
C SER A 249 -20.69 10.17 -3.12
N ARG A 250 -21.87 10.03 -3.73
CA ARG A 250 -22.02 9.41 -5.07
C ARG A 250 -21.33 10.22 -6.16
N ALA A 251 -21.51 11.55 -6.15
CA ALA A 251 -20.86 12.42 -7.12
C ALA A 251 -19.33 12.39 -6.98
N LYS A 252 -18.83 12.51 -5.74
CA LYS A 252 -17.40 12.46 -5.41
C LYS A 252 -16.77 11.09 -5.72
N ALA A 253 -17.51 9.99 -5.56
CA ALA A 253 -16.99 8.66 -5.83
C ALA A 253 -16.53 8.48 -7.28
N TYR A 254 -17.23 9.09 -8.25
CA TYR A 254 -16.78 9.08 -9.64
C TYR A 254 -15.43 9.76 -9.79
N GLU A 255 -15.25 10.94 -9.19
CA GLU A 255 -14.01 11.70 -9.31
C GLU A 255 -12.83 11.00 -8.61
N VAL A 256 -13.06 10.39 -7.44
CA VAL A 256 -12.05 9.56 -6.77
C VAL A 256 -11.60 8.40 -7.68
N ILE A 257 -12.54 7.71 -8.36
CA ILE A 257 -12.18 6.62 -9.27
C ILE A 257 -11.43 7.13 -10.50
N ARG A 258 -11.87 8.24 -11.10
CA ARG A 258 -11.19 8.85 -12.25
C ARG A 258 -9.74 9.17 -11.91
N ARG A 259 -9.52 9.82 -10.78
CA ARG A 259 -8.19 10.20 -10.32
C ARG A 259 -7.35 8.99 -9.88
N SER A 260 -7.97 7.97 -9.28
CA SER A 260 -7.28 6.72 -8.93
C SER A 260 -6.80 5.96 -10.17
N ASN A 261 -7.59 5.96 -11.23
CA ASN A 261 -7.20 5.38 -12.52
C ASN A 261 -6.10 6.22 -13.19
N ALA A 262 -6.22 7.55 -13.20
CA ALA A 262 -5.19 8.44 -13.72
C ALA A 262 -3.85 8.25 -12.98
N TRP A 263 -3.89 8.21 -11.65
CA TRP A 263 -2.74 7.93 -10.81
C TRP A 263 -2.13 6.55 -11.10
N SER A 264 -2.98 5.54 -11.29
CA SER A 264 -2.52 4.19 -11.65
C SER A 264 -1.81 4.14 -13.00
N THR A 265 -2.26 4.91 -13.99
CA THR A 265 -1.58 5.00 -15.29
C THR A 265 -0.23 5.70 -15.14
N LEU A 266 -0.18 6.85 -14.47
CA LEU A 266 1.08 7.60 -14.26
C LEU A 266 2.15 6.73 -13.60
N ILE A 267 1.85 6.06 -12.49
CA ILE A 267 2.86 5.24 -11.80
C ILE A 267 3.17 3.93 -12.51
N PHE A 268 2.29 3.44 -13.38
CA PHE A 268 2.63 2.32 -14.25
C PHE A 268 3.64 2.74 -15.32
N GLU A 269 3.49 3.92 -15.90
CA GLU A 269 4.47 4.48 -16.84
C GLU A 269 5.79 4.86 -16.17
N HIS A 270 5.72 5.40 -14.96
CA HIS A 270 6.92 5.77 -14.20
C HIS A 270 7.71 4.55 -13.68
N PHE A 271 7.03 3.43 -13.44
CA PHE A 271 7.63 2.19 -12.95
C PHE A 271 7.21 0.95 -13.78
N PRO A 272 7.61 0.87 -15.07
CA PRO A 272 7.09 -0.13 -16.02
C PRO A 272 7.47 -1.58 -15.67
N GLY A 273 8.58 -1.79 -14.94
CA GLY A 273 9.02 -3.09 -14.47
C GLY A 273 8.49 -3.50 -13.09
N ALA A 274 7.65 -2.68 -12.46
CA ALA A 274 7.18 -2.96 -11.10
C ALA A 274 6.02 -3.96 -11.05
N VAL A 275 5.92 -4.70 -9.95
CA VAL A 275 4.74 -5.49 -9.61
C VAL A 275 3.75 -4.60 -8.88
N ARG A 276 2.50 -4.55 -9.37
CA ARG A 276 1.47 -3.66 -8.86
C ARG A 276 0.73 -4.25 -7.66
N LEU A 277 1.02 -3.76 -6.46
CA LEU A 277 0.25 -4.08 -5.26
C LEU A 277 -1.01 -3.20 -5.16
N SER A 278 -1.93 -3.61 -4.29
CA SER A 278 -3.17 -2.89 -3.99
C SER A 278 -3.61 -3.16 -2.55
N ILE A 279 -4.20 -2.15 -1.89
CA ILE A 279 -4.90 -2.32 -0.61
C ILE A 279 -6.28 -2.97 -0.76
N HIS A 280 -6.85 -2.96 -1.97
CA HIS A 280 -8.17 -3.49 -2.24
C HIS A 280 -8.10 -4.96 -2.64
N PRO A 281 -9.10 -5.78 -2.27
CA PRO A 281 -9.19 -7.15 -2.74
C PRO A 281 -9.19 -7.23 -4.27
N GLN A 282 -8.53 -8.23 -4.84
CA GLN A 282 -8.39 -8.40 -6.29
C GLN A 282 -8.83 -9.81 -6.73
N THR A 283 -9.54 -9.87 -7.86
CA THR A 283 -10.00 -11.13 -8.46
C THR A 283 -8.83 -11.95 -9.04
N CYS A 284 -9.10 -13.23 -9.30
CA CYS A 284 -8.13 -14.14 -9.91
C CYS A 284 -7.63 -13.60 -11.27
N GLY A 285 -6.31 -13.52 -11.45
CA GLY A 285 -5.69 -13.02 -12.69
C GLY A 285 -5.71 -11.50 -12.87
N SER A 286 -6.10 -10.73 -11.85
CA SER A 286 -5.97 -9.27 -11.87
C SER A 286 -4.51 -8.85 -12.08
N LYS A 287 -4.30 -7.76 -12.83
CA LYS A 287 -2.98 -7.11 -12.95
C LYS A 287 -2.52 -6.47 -11.64
N LYS A 288 -3.44 -6.28 -10.68
CA LYS A 288 -3.16 -5.76 -9.34
C LYS A 288 -3.17 -6.91 -8.33
N LEU A 289 -2.22 -6.91 -7.42
CA LEU A 289 -2.13 -7.88 -6.33
C LEU A 289 -2.61 -7.25 -5.02
N GLY A 290 -3.82 -7.60 -4.61
CA GLY A 290 -4.37 -7.16 -3.33
C GLY A 290 -3.57 -7.75 -2.16
N VAL A 291 -3.06 -6.93 -1.25
CA VAL A 291 -2.28 -7.35 -0.08
C VAL A 291 -2.84 -6.73 1.21
N ARG A 292 -2.72 -7.47 2.32
CA ARG A 292 -2.98 -6.96 3.66
C ARG A 292 -1.87 -5.99 4.08
N LEU A 293 -2.22 -5.06 4.96
CA LEU A 293 -1.27 -4.14 5.58
C LEU A 293 -1.07 -4.39 7.07
N ILE A 294 -2.00 -5.07 7.74
CA ILE A 294 -1.89 -5.44 9.15
C ILE A 294 -2.42 -6.86 9.30
N GLY A 295 -1.66 -7.72 9.98
CA GLY A 295 -1.95 -9.12 10.33
C GLY A 295 -3.24 -9.73 9.74
N ASN A 296 -4.25 -9.88 10.59
CA ASN A 296 -5.54 -10.50 10.24
C ASN A 296 -6.58 -9.50 9.70
N GLU A 297 -6.19 -8.24 9.47
CA GLU A 297 -7.11 -7.20 9.03
C GLU A 297 -7.41 -7.34 7.53
N SER A 298 -8.68 -7.60 7.22
CA SER A 298 -9.13 -7.93 5.87
C SER A 298 -9.72 -6.74 5.12
N TRP A 299 -10.21 -5.72 5.84
CA TRP A 299 -11.08 -4.71 5.26
C TRP A 299 -10.64 -3.28 5.51
N MET A 300 -10.19 -2.96 6.73
CA MET A 300 -9.76 -1.60 7.07
C MET A 300 -8.31 -1.34 6.62
N THR A 301 -8.01 -0.07 6.37
CA THR A 301 -6.63 0.42 6.16
C THR A 301 -6.22 1.32 7.32
N PRO A 302 -4.92 1.41 7.62
CA PRO A 302 -4.40 2.12 8.81
C PRO A 302 -4.89 3.57 8.96
N TRP A 303 -5.07 4.25 7.84
CA TRP A 303 -5.48 5.66 7.81
C TRP A 303 -6.99 5.90 7.95
N HIS A 304 -7.79 4.84 8.11
CA HIS A 304 -9.24 4.92 8.32
C HIS A 304 -9.69 4.42 9.70
N GLY A 305 -8.74 4.20 10.60
CA GLY A 305 -9.00 3.63 11.91
C GLY A 305 -7.85 3.89 12.88
N VAL A 306 -7.91 3.18 13.99
CA VAL A 306 -6.90 3.13 15.05
C VAL A 306 -6.50 1.69 15.29
N ALA A 307 -5.24 1.47 15.64
CA ALA A 307 -4.81 0.17 16.14
C ALA A 307 -5.41 -0.06 17.53
N VAL A 308 -5.93 -1.25 17.77
CA VAL A 308 -6.42 -1.70 19.07
C VAL A 308 -5.68 -2.97 19.46
N GLU A 309 -4.92 -2.90 20.55
CA GLU A 309 -4.21 -4.03 21.12
C GLU A 309 -5.17 -4.95 21.88
N SER A 310 -5.07 -6.25 21.61
CA SER A 310 -5.76 -7.31 22.32
C SER A 310 -4.81 -8.45 22.65
N LYS A 311 -5.24 -9.42 23.48
CA LYS A 311 -4.49 -10.66 23.74
C LYS A 311 -4.15 -11.45 22.46
N LYS A 312 -4.91 -11.27 21.37
CA LYS A 312 -4.71 -11.95 20.08
C LYS A 312 -3.86 -11.13 19.10
N GLY A 313 -3.29 -10.01 19.55
CA GLY A 313 -2.56 -9.03 18.74
C GLY A 313 -3.44 -7.83 18.37
N TYR A 314 -2.98 -7.07 17.38
CA TYR A 314 -3.62 -5.82 16.96
C TYR A 314 -4.73 -6.04 15.92
N VAL A 315 -5.82 -5.30 16.08
CA VAL A 315 -6.90 -5.14 15.09
C VAL A 315 -7.07 -3.67 14.74
N LEU A 316 -7.74 -3.37 13.61
CA LEU A 316 -8.13 -2.00 13.28
C LEU A 316 -9.61 -1.79 13.55
N LEU A 317 -9.94 -0.75 14.31
CA LEU A 317 -11.31 -0.29 14.55
C LEU A 317 -11.42 1.21 14.23
N LYS A 318 -12.64 1.72 14.08
CA LYS A 318 -12.84 3.17 14.16
C LYS A 318 -12.54 3.64 15.59
N ARG A 319 -12.04 4.85 15.75
CA ARG A 319 -11.79 5.44 17.07
C ARG A 319 -13.04 5.38 17.97
N SER A 320 -14.21 5.76 17.45
CA SER A 320 -15.46 5.73 18.21
C SER A 320 -15.88 4.32 18.65
N GLU A 321 -15.58 3.30 17.84
CA GLU A 321 -15.81 1.90 18.20
C GLU A 321 -14.85 1.46 19.31
N ALA A 322 -13.56 1.84 19.22
CA ALA A 322 -12.58 1.55 20.27
C ALA A 322 -12.96 2.21 21.60
N GLU A 323 -13.41 3.47 21.57
CA GLU A 323 -13.90 4.21 22.73
C GLU A 323 -15.17 3.57 23.32
N ALA A 324 -16.12 3.14 22.48
CA ALA A 324 -17.34 2.47 22.91
C ALA A 324 -17.08 1.10 23.56
N LEU A 325 -15.99 0.43 23.19
CA LEU A 325 -15.51 -0.80 23.84
C LEU A 325 -14.79 -0.55 25.17
N GLY A 326 -14.67 0.71 25.63
CA GLY A 326 -13.94 1.05 26.83
C GLY A 326 -12.43 0.85 26.70
N ALA A 327 -11.89 0.81 25.47
CA ALA A 327 -10.46 0.67 25.26
C ALA A 327 -9.71 1.90 25.79
N LYS A 328 -8.55 1.68 26.40
CA LYS A 328 -7.72 2.75 26.97
C LYS A 328 -6.79 3.32 25.91
N LEU A 329 -6.73 4.64 25.80
CA LEU A 329 -5.78 5.32 24.94
C LEU A 329 -4.35 5.20 25.49
N ILE A 330 -3.43 4.78 24.62
CA ILE A 330 -2.01 4.65 24.89
C ILE A 330 -1.25 5.76 24.15
N TYR A 331 -0.24 6.30 24.82
CA TYR A 331 0.62 7.38 24.31
C TYR A 331 1.99 6.83 23.93
N SER A 332 2.61 7.37 22.88
CA SER A 332 4.00 7.10 22.54
C SER A 332 4.96 7.78 23.51
N ALA A 333 6.23 7.40 23.45
CA ALA A 333 7.27 7.94 24.34
C ALA A 333 7.43 9.47 24.26
N ASP A 334 7.04 10.08 23.13
CA ASP A 334 7.03 11.53 22.90
C ASP A 334 5.69 12.19 23.23
N GLY A 335 4.77 11.47 23.90
CA GLY A 335 3.49 12.01 24.39
C GLY A 335 2.38 12.12 23.34
N ARG A 336 2.58 11.63 22.11
CA ARG A 336 1.52 11.60 21.08
C ARG A 336 0.56 10.43 21.28
N HIS A 337 -0.67 10.55 20.78
CA HIS A 337 -1.61 9.42 20.72
C HIS A 337 -1.03 8.31 19.85
N SER A 338 -1.00 7.07 20.37
CA SER A 338 -0.40 5.93 19.69
C SER A 338 -1.44 4.92 19.20
N HIS A 339 -2.17 4.31 20.12
CA HIS A 339 -3.18 3.27 19.85
C HIS A 339 -4.10 3.10 21.05
N TYR A 340 -5.08 2.22 20.94
CA TYR A 340 -5.93 1.80 22.04
C TYR A 340 -5.53 0.41 22.55
N GLN A 341 -5.80 0.12 23.82
CA GLN A 341 -5.61 -1.19 24.44
C GLN A 341 -6.91 -1.65 25.11
N LEU A 342 -7.38 -2.86 24.81
CA LEU A 342 -8.52 -3.46 25.50
C LEU A 342 -8.11 -3.89 26.91
N MET A 343 -8.75 -3.31 27.93
CA MET A 343 -8.70 -3.81 29.31
C MET A 343 -9.56 -5.10 29.36
N ALA A 344 -9.08 -6.18 29.97
CA ALA A 344 -9.61 -7.54 29.77
C ALA A 344 -11.15 -7.71 29.92
N GLU A 345 -11.72 -8.39 28.90
CA GLU A 345 -13.03 -9.06 28.71
C GLU A 345 -14.32 -8.43 29.28
N VAL A 346 -15.20 -8.05 28.34
CA VAL A 346 -16.61 -8.52 28.38
C VAL A 346 -16.65 -9.94 27.85
#